data_AF-A0A5J4TUS6-F1
#
_entry.id   AF-A0A5J4TUS6-F1
#
_cell.length_a   1.000
_cell.length_b   1.000
_cell.length_c   1.000
_cell.angle_alpha   90.00
_cell.angle_beta   90.00
_cell.angle_gamma   90.00
#
_symmetry.space_group_name_H-M   'P 1'
#
loop_
_entity.id
_entity.type
_entity.pdbx_description
1 polymer ?
#
loop_
_entity_poly.entity_id
_entity_poly.type
_entity_poly.pdbx_seq_one_letter_code
_entity_poly.pdbx_strand_id
1 'polypeptide(L)'
;SFIKGSINDSTDVRERQPKWFIDDEKRNFFPIKPESKETAARYKEQLREMNERPIKKIAEAKARRRHKALRQLKTADAVATKAIDNIGLTEAERGRELKRAAKLASKVKRPGKQVIVGAGAKPGKKERKNKKQGYIKKGKAHVVDRRMKKDKQRFPRTTKGTKMKKAKAKAKIMRIQKKKQR
;
A
#
# COMPACT_ATOMS: atom_id res chain seq x y z
N SER A 1 -27.37 28.43 19.49
CA SER A 1 -25.90 28.21 19.55
C SER A 1 -25.15 28.65 18.29
N PHE A 2 -25.76 28.62 17.09
CA PHE A 2 -25.11 29.07 15.85
C PHE A 2 -24.94 30.61 15.76
N ILE A 3 -25.87 31.38 16.33
CA ILE A 3 -25.87 32.86 16.34
C ILE A 3 -24.73 33.46 17.21
N LYS A 4 -24.24 32.73 18.23
CA LYS A 4 -23.10 33.20 19.06
C LYS A 4 -21.74 33.04 18.37
N GLY A 5 -21.64 32.18 17.34
CA GLY A 5 -20.42 31.99 16.55
C GLY A 5 -20.32 32.89 15.32
N SER A 6 -21.36 33.68 15.02
CA SER A 6 -21.37 34.66 13.93
C SER A 6 -21.00 36.07 14.38
N ILE A 7 -20.70 36.28 15.67
CA ILE A 7 -20.28 37.57 16.25
C ILE A 7 -18.76 37.74 16.06
N ASN A 8 -18.22 37.41 14.88
CA ASN A 8 -16.80 37.63 14.61
C ASN A 8 -16.54 38.65 13.53
N ASP A 9 -17.55 39.19 12.86
CA ASP A 9 -17.33 40.17 11.79
C ASP A 9 -18.45 41.20 11.74
N SER A 10 -18.14 42.45 12.08
CA SER A 10 -19.04 43.58 11.88
C SER A 10 -19.34 43.72 10.38
N THR A 11 -20.54 43.32 9.99
CA THR A 11 -21.00 43.37 8.59
C THR A 11 -20.95 44.78 8.01
N ASP A 12 -21.11 45.81 8.85
CA ASP A 12 -21.17 47.22 8.42
C ASP A 12 -19.80 47.83 8.03
N VAL A 13 -18.68 47.28 8.50
CA VAL A 13 -17.33 47.83 8.24
C VAL A 13 -16.68 47.19 7.02
N ARG A 14 -17.13 46.01 6.61
CA ARG A 14 -16.57 45.26 5.48
C ARG A 14 -17.02 45.79 4.13
N GLU A 15 -18.22 46.33 4.04
CA GLU A 15 -18.76 46.84 2.78
C GLU A 15 -18.18 48.21 2.39
N ARG A 16 -17.56 48.93 3.33
CA ARG A 16 -16.95 50.25 3.11
C ARG A 16 -15.47 50.20 2.72
N GLN A 17 -14.89 49.02 2.55
CA GLN A 17 -13.45 48.86 2.30
C GLN A 17 -13.14 48.59 0.81
N PRO A 18 -11.94 48.96 0.33
CA PRO A 18 -11.53 48.65 -1.03
C PRO A 18 -11.61 47.15 -1.33
N LYS A 19 -12.08 46.81 -2.54
CA LYS A 19 -12.24 45.41 -2.98
C LYS A 19 -10.97 44.57 -2.83
N TRP A 20 -9.80 45.16 -3.09
CA TRP A 20 -8.52 44.47 -2.95
C TRP A 20 -8.23 44.05 -1.50
N PHE A 21 -8.63 44.86 -0.51
CA PHE A 21 -8.45 44.56 0.90
C PHE A 21 -9.38 43.42 1.34
N ILE A 22 -10.64 43.47 0.91
CA ILE A 22 -11.63 42.43 1.20
C ILE A 22 -11.23 41.08 0.57
N ASP A 23 -10.72 41.11 -0.66
CA ASP A 23 -10.28 39.91 -1.37
C ASP A 23 -9.03 39.29 -0.72
N ASP A 24 -8.12 40.11 -0.18
CA ASP A 24 -6.95 39.64 0.56
C ASP A 24 -7.32 39.11 1.95
N GLU A 25 -8.18 39.82 2.69
CA GLU A 25 -8.72 39.39 3.98
C GLU A 25 -9.44 38.04 3.86
N LYS A 26 -10.30 37.86 2.85
CA LYS A 26 -11.00 36.57 2.62
C LYS A 26 -10.06 35.39 2.33
N ARG A 27 -8.92 35.66 1.69
CA ARG A 27 -7.92 34.62 1.37
C ARG A 27 -7.10 34.23 2.58
N ASN A 28 -6.79 35.19 3.44
CA ASN A 28 -5.82 35.01 4.53
C ASN A 28 -6.47 34.85 5.91
N PHE A 29 -7.70 35.31 6.07
CA PHE A 29 -8.44 35.31 7.34
C PHE A 29 -9.69 34.43 7.25
N PHE A 30 -9.49 33.13 7.47
CA PHE A 30 -10.59 32.18 7.63
C PHE A 30 -10.44 31.37 8.92
N PRO A 31 -11.48 31.30 9.78
CA PRO A 31 -11.42 30.50 10.99
C PRO A 31 -11.46 29.01 10.64
N ILE A 32 -10.42 28.26 11.06
CA ILE A 32 -10.40 26.79 10.95
C ILE A 32 -11.39 26.23 11.97
N LYS A 33 -12.61 25.95 11.51
CA LYS A 33 -13.64 25.33 12.34
C LYS A 33 -13.29 23.85 12.54
N PRO A 34 -13.39 23.30 13.77
CA PRO A 34 -13.18 21.87 13.97
C PRO A 34 -14.29 21.07 13.27
N GLU A 35 -13.93 20.33 12.24
CA GLU A 35 -14.87 19.49 11.48
C GLU A 35 -15.09 18.13 12.16
N SER A 36 -16.31 17.62 12.07
CA SER A 36 -16.64 16.26 12.51
C SER A 36 -16.23 15.23 11.45
N LYS A 37 -15.91 14.00 11.87
CA LYS A 37 -15.57 12.92 10.91
C LYS A 37 -16.71 12.61 9.94
N GLU A 38 -17.95 12.77 10.38
CA GLU A 38 -19.15 12.53 9.57
C GLU A 38 -19.31 13.57 8.46
N THR A 39 -19.10 14.84 8.76
CA THR A 39 -19.19 15.92 7.77
C THR A 39 -18.09 15.78 6.72
N ALA A 40 -16.85 15.49 7.13
CA ALA A 40 -15.75 15.22 6.20
C ALA A 40 -15.98 13.99 5.30
N ALA A 41 -16.70 12.97 5.80
CA ALA A 41 -17.07 11.80 5.00
C ALA A 41 -18.13 12.16 3.93
N ARG A 42 -19.18 12.92 4.31
CA ARG A 42 -20.22 13.39 3.39
C ARG A 42 -19.64 14.24 2.25
N TYR A 43 -18.73 15.18 2.55
CA TYR A 43 -18.06 15.97 1.51
C TYR A 43 -17.25 15.11 0.55
N LYS A 44 -16.56 14.08 1.06
CA LYS A 44 -15.82 13.14 0.21
C LYS A 44 -16.73 12.29 -0.66
N GLU A 45 -17.94 11.97 -0.20
CA GLU A 45 -18.94 11.24 -0.97
C GLU A 45 -19.50 12.10 -2.09
N GLN A 46 -19.88 13.34 -1.82
CA GLN A 46 -20.30 14.31 -2.84
C GLN A 46 -19.21 14.54 -3.90
N LEU A 47 -17.96 14.71 -3.46
CA LEU A 47 -16.82 14.82 -4.39
C LEU A 47 -16.62 13.53 -5.19
N ARG A 48 -16.92 12.35 -4.64
CA ARG A 48 -16.81 11.08 -5.36
C ARG A 48 -17.92 10.89 -6.38
N GLU A 49 -19.13 11.31 -6.05
CA GLU A 49 -20.30 11.35 -6.94
C GLU A 49 -20.04 12.29 -8.12
N MET A 50 -19.60 13.51 -7.83
CA MET A 50 -19.20 14.47 -8.87
C MET A 50 -18.02 13.96 -9.71
N ASN A 51 -17.06 13.29 -9.07
CA ASN A 51 -15.88 12.71 -9.74
C ASN A 51 -16.07 11.23 -10.08
N GLU A 52 -17.30 10.77 -10.31
CA GLU A 52 -17.56 9.40 -10.73
C GLU A 52 -16.78 9.12 -12.01
N ARG A 53 -15.62 8.49 -11.84
CA ARG A 53 -14.70 8.23 -12.93
C ARG A 53 -15.46 7.39 -13.96
N PRO A 54 -15.65 7.87 -15.20
CA PRO A 54 -16.41 7.11 -16.18
C PRO A 54 -15.78 5.74 -16.35
N ILE A 55 -16.61 4.72 -16.58
CA ILE A 55 -16.20 3.31 -16.68
C ILE A 55 -14.99 3.15 -17.61
N LYS A 56 -14.96 3.93 -18.71
CA LYS A 56 -13.85 4.02 -19.66
C LYS A 56 -12.51 4.40 -19.00
N LYS A 57 -12.47 5.42 -18.14
CA LYS A 57 -11.24 5.86 -17.45
C LYS A 57 -10.77 4.85 -16.41
N ILE A 58 -11.69 4.13 -15.76
CA ILE A 58 -11.34 3.02 -14.85
C ILE A 58 -10.72 1.86 -15.63
N ALA A 59 -11.34 1.50 -16.76
CA ALA A 59 -10.84 0.45 -17.65
C ALA A 59 -9.45 0.80 -18.22
N GLU A 60 -9.29 2.03 -18.70
CA GLU A 60 -8.02 2.56 -19.20
C GLU A 60 -6.93 2.55 -18.10
N ALA A 61 -7.24 3.00 -16.89
CA ALA A 61 -6.30 2.96 -15.78
C ALA A 61 -5.88 1.52 -15.42
N LYS A 62 -6.82 0.56 -15.44
CA LYS A 62 -6.52 -0.87 -15.24
C LYS A 62 -5.65 -1.42 -16.38
N ALA A 63 -5.94 -1.06 -17.62
CA ALA A 63 -5.16 -1.46 -18.79
C ALA A 63 -3.73 -0.90 -18.73
N ARG A 64 -3.55 0.38 -18.40
CA ARG A 64 -2.22 1.01 -18.21
C ARG A 64 -1.41 0.31 -17.11
N ARG A 65 -2.04 -0.04 -15.98
CA ARG A 65 -1.39 -0.80 -14.91
C ARG A 65 -0.94 -2.19 -15.38
N ARG A 66 -1.78 -2.90 -16.14
CA ARG A 66 -1.44 -4.20 -16.74
C ARG A 66 -0.31 -4.08 -17.76
N HIS A 67 -0.39 -3.09 -18.65
CA HIS A 67 0.62 -2.84 -19.67
C HIS A 67 1.99 -2.55 -19.06
N LYS A 68 2.06 -1.69 -18.02
CA LYS A 68 3.31 -1.42 -17.30
C LYS A 68 3.90 -2.69 -16.67
N ALA A 69 3.05 -3.55 -16.09
CA ALA A 69 3.49 -4.82 -15.51
C ALA A 69 4.03 -5.77 -16.60
N LEU A 70 3.33 -5.91 -17.73
CA LEU A 70 3.75 -6.75 -18.84
C LEU A 70 5.06 -6.25 -19.47
N ARG A 71 5.21 -4.92 -19.63
CA ARG A 71 6.46 -4.32 -20.13
C ARG A 71 7.65 -4.68 -19.25
N GLN A 72 7.48 -4.63 -17.92
CA GLN A 72 8.53 -5.02 -16.98
C GLN A 72 8.90 -6.51 -17.07
N LEU A 73 7.92 -7.39 -17.25
CA LEU A 73 8.17 -8.81 -17.48
C LEU A 73 8.91 -9.04 -18.78
N LYS A 74 8.44 -8.46 -19.89
CA LYS A 74 9.12 -8.53 -21.20
C LYS A 74 10.57 -8.06 -21.13
N THR A 75 10.85 -6.97 -20.39
CA THR A 75 12.23 -6.52 -20.20
C THR A 75 13.05 -7.48 -19.34
N ALA A 76 12.45 -8.12 -18.34
CA ALA A 76 13.14 -9.11 -17.52
C ALA A 76 13.47 -10.36 -18.34
N ASP A 77 12.52 -10.84 -19.14
CA ASP A 77 12.68 -11.98 -20.03
C ASP A 77 13.78 -11.69 -21.06
N ALA A 78 13.75 -10.52 -21.71
CA ALA A 78 14.78 -10.12 -22.67
C ALA A 78 16.18 -9.98 -22.05
N VAL A 79 16.30 -9.58 -20.78
CA VAL A 79 17.59 -9.56 -20.08
C VAL A 79 18.05 -10.98 -19.74
N ALA A 80 17.12 -11.87 -19.38
CA ALA A 80 17.43 -13.25 -19.08
C ALA A 80 17.89 -14.02 -20.33
N THR A 81 17.19 -13.86 -21.47
CA THR A 81 17.58 -14.52 -22.72
C THR A 81 18.94 -14.03 -23.19
N LYS A 82 19.18 -12.73 -23.21
CA LYS A 82 20.49 -12.15 -23.57
C LYS A 82 21.64 -12.69 -22.72
N ALA A 83 21.43 -12.85 -21.41
CA ALA A 83 22.45 -13.38 -20.51
C ALA A 83 22.76 -14.87 -20.81
N ILE A 84 21.76 -15.64 -21.25
CA ILE A 84 21.91 -17.05 -21.63
C ILE A 84 22.61 -17.17 -22.98
N ASP A 85 22.17 -16.39 -23.97
CA ASP A 85 22.64 -16.48 -25.36
C ASP A 85 24.08 -15.97 -25.53
N ASN A 86 24.52 -15.05 -24.67
CA ASN A 86 25.89 -14.54 -24.74
C ASN A 86 26.88 -15.54 -24.11
N ILE A 87 27.55 -16.30 -24.97
CA ILE A 87 28.58 -17.30 -24.59
C ILE A 87 29.87 -16.63 -24.09
N GLY A 88 30.17 -15.40 -24.53
CA GLY A 88 31.39 -14.66 -24.18
C GLY A 88 31.42 -14.02 -22.77
N LEU A 89 30.34 -14.10 -21.99
CA LEU A 89 30.36 -13.64 -20.59
C LEU A 89 30.89 -14.72 -19.65
N THR A 90 31.65 -14.27 -18.65
CA THR A 90 32.02 -15.12 -17.52
C THR A 90 30.78 -15.55 -16.74
N GLU A 91 30.83 -16.73 -16.10
CA GLU A 91 29.69 -17.26 -15.33
C GLU A 91 29.23 -16.31 -14.20
N ALA A 92 30.19 -15.60 -13.60
CA ALA A 92 29.93 -14.63 -12.55
C ALA A 92 29.08 -13.46 -13.05
N GLU A 93 29.34 -12.99 -14.27
CA GLU A 93 28.60 -11.88 -14.88
C GLU A 93 27.23 -12.33 -15.39
N ARG A 94 27.15 -13.49 -16.04
CA ARG A 94 25.89 -14.14 -16.40
C ARG A 94 24.97 -14.30 -15.18
N GLY A 95 25.53 -14.72 -14.05
CA GLY A 95 24.81 -14.81 -12.78
C GLY A 95 24.33 -13.46 -12.23
N ARG A 96 25.09 -12.36 -12.44
CA ARG A 96 24.67 -11.01 -12.06
C ARG A 96 23.51 -10.53 -12.93
N GLU A 97 23.52 -10.84 -14.23
CA GLU A 97 22.45 -10.47 -15.16
C GLU A 97 21.16 -11.24 -14.91
N LEU A 98 21.23 -12.56 -14.65
CA LEU A 98 20.07 -13.34 -14.23
C LEU A 98 19.47 -12.82 -12.92
N LYS A 99 20.31 -12.43 -11.95
CA LYS A 99 19.83 -11.80 -10.70
C LYS A 99 19.14 -10.47 -10.97
N ARG A 100 19.62 -9.67 -11.93
CA ARG A 100 18.96 -8.43 -12.35
C ARG A 100 17.59 -8.74 -12.97
N ALA A 101 17.50 -9.68 -13.90
CA ALA A 101 16.24 -10.11 -14.50
C ALA A 101 15.22 -10.57 -13.44
N ALA A 102 15.64 -11.44 -12.51
CA ALA A 102 14.80 -11.91 -11.42
C ALA A 102 14.31 -10.77 -10.50
N LYS A 103 15.17 -9.77 -10.24
CA LYS A 103 14.81 -8.58 -9.47
C LYS A 103 13.77 -7.72 -10.21
N LEU A 104 13.87 -7.57 -11.53
CA LEU A 104 12.85 -6.88 -12.32
C LEU A 104 11.51 -7.63 -12.27
N ALA A 105 11.52 -8.95 -12.47
CA ALA A 105 10.32 -9.77 -12.42
C ALA A 105 9.62 -9.73 -11.05
N SER A 106 10.39 -9.74 -9.95
CA SER A 106 9.84 -9.68 -8.58
C SER A 106 9.15 -8.36 -8.21
N LYS A 107 9.45 -7.25 -8.92
CA LYS A 107 8.76 -5.97 -8.71
C LYS A 107 7.31 -6.01 -9.20
N VAL A 108 6.99 -6.92 -10.12
CA VAL A 108 5.63 -7.10 -10.64
C VAL A 108 4.79 -7.84 -9.61
N LYS A 109 3.98 -7.07 -8.85
CA LYS A 109 3.10 -7.63 -7.81
C LYS A 109 1.98 -8.45 -8.45
N ARG A 110 1.99 -9.76 -8.20
CA ARG A 110 0.85 -10.64 -8.49
C ARG A 110 -0.29 -10.32 -7.51
N PRO A 111 -1.56 -10.45 -7.92
CA PRO A 111 -2.69 -10.31 -7.00
C PRO A 111 -2.50 -11.31 -5.85
N GLY A 112 -2.56 -10.82 -4.61
CA GLY A 112 -2.38 -11.65 -3.42
C GLY A 112 -3.43 -12.75 -3.35
N LYS A 113 -3.04 -13.94 -2.87
CA LYS A 113 -3.99 -15.01 -2.54
C LYS A 113 -4.92 -14.50 -1.43
N GLN A 114 -6.23 -14.62 -1.62
CA GLN A 114 -7.20 -14.22 -0.60
C GLN A 114 -7.12 -15.19 0.59
N VAL A 115 -6.84 -14.70 1.79
CA VAL A 115 -6.82 -15.57 2.97
C VAL A 115 -8.24 -15.65 3.52
N ILE A 116 -8.82 -16.85 3.49
CA ILE A 116 -10.13 -17.10 4.09
C ILE A 116 -9.87 -17.70 5.47
N VAL A 117 -10.38 -17.06 6.52
CA VAL A 117 -10.35 -17.66 7.85
C VAL A 117 -11.32 -18.83 7.82
N GLY A 118 -10.83 -20.03 8.08
CA GLY A 118 -11.70 -21.17 8.35
C GLY A 118 -12.45 -20.87 9.64
N ALA A 119 -13.63 -20.26 9.54
CA ALA A 119 -14.56 -20.22 10.64
C ALA A 119 -15.00 -21.67 10.88
N GLY A 120 -14.27 -22.36 11.75
CA GLY A 120 -14.63 -23.70 12.19
C GLY A 120 -16.07 -23.67 12.68
N ALA A 121 -16.88 -24.59 12.18
CA ALA A 121 -18.17 -24.86 12.78
C ALA A 121 -17.96 -25.10 14.29
N LYS A 122 -18.88 -24.59 15.12
CA LYS A 122 -18.91 -24.89 16.56
C LYS A 122 -18.80 -26.42 16.76
N PRO A 123 -18.05 -26.91 17.76
CA PRO A 123 -17.93 -28.34 18.02
C PRO A 123 -19.33 -28.92 18.21
N GLY A 124 -19.68 -29.95 17.42
CA GLY A 124 -20.97 -30.64 17.50
C GLY A 124 -21.92 -30.48 16.30
N LYS A 125 -21.69 -29.55 15.36
CA LYS A 125 -22.49 -29.52 14.11
C LYS A 125 -21.78 -30.24 12.97
N LYS A 126 -22.28 -31.44 12.64
CA LYS A 126 -21.94 -32.20 11.43
C LYS A 126 -22.03 -31.30 10.21
N GLU A 127 -20.98 -31.37 9.40
CA GLU A 127 -20.78 -30.77 8.08
C GLU A 127 -21.88 -29.81 7.60
N ARG A 128 -21.73 -28.52 7.90
CA ARG A 128 -21.94 -27.55 6.82
C ARG A 128 -20.62 -27.46 6.08
N LYS A 129 -20.41 -28.39 5.13
CA LYS A 129 -19.62 -28.09 3.93
C LYS A 129 -20.17 -26.76 3.46
N ASN A 130 -19.48 -25.69 3.82
CA ASN A 130 -19.95 -24.35 3.53
C ASN A 130 -20.17 -24.35 2.03
N LYS A 131 -21.40 -24.18 1.55
CA LYS A 131 -21.71 -24.04 0.12
C LYS A 131 -20.92 -22.89 -0.53
N LYS A 132 -20.25 -22.06 0.28
CA LYS A 132 -19.23 -21.08 -0.13
C LYS A 132 -17.88 -21.68 -0.52
N GLN A 133 -17.64 -22.96 -0.31
CA GLN A 133 -16.40 -23.68 -0.64
C GLN A 133 -16.38 -24.14 -2.11
N GLY A 134 -17.56 -24.29 -2.72
CA GLY A 134 -17.72 -24.56 -4.16
C GLY A 134 -17.45 -23.35 -5.07
N TYR A 135 -17.55 -22.12 -4.53
CA TYR A 135 -17.27 -20.88 -5.29
C TYR A 135 -15.91 -20.24 -5.01
N ILE A 136 -15.07 -20.90 -4.22
CA ILE A 136 -13.66 -20.53 -4.10
C ILE A 136 -12.95 -21.15 -5.30
N LYS A 137 -12.74 -20.37 -6.36
CA LYS A 137 -11.92 -20.80 -7.51
C LYS A 137 -10.66 -21.48 -6.99
N LYS A 138 -10.56 -22.80 -7.21
CA LYS A 138 -9.45 -23.66 -6.78
C LYS A 138 -8.13 -22.92 -7.05
N GLY A 139 -7.41 -22.55 -5.98
CA GLY A 139 -6.09 -21.90 -6.07
C GLY A 139 -6.01 -20.41 -5.70
N LYS A 140 -7.11 -19.66 -5.59
CA LYS A 140 -7.06 -18.22 -5.21
C LYS A 140 -7.10 -17.96 -3.71
N ALA A 141 -7.58 -18.91 -2.91
CA ALA A 141 -7.67 -18.74 -1.48
C ALA A 141 -6.95 -19.82 -0.69
N HIS A 142 -6.24 -19.38 0.36
CA HIS A 142 -5.64 -20.28 1.35
C HIS A 142 -6.51 -20.22 2.60
N VAL A 143 -7.08 -21.36 2.99
CA VAL A 143 -7.79 -21.48 4.26
C VAL A 143 -6.76 -21.44 5.38
N VAL A 144 -6.98 -20.57 6.37
CA VAL A 144 -6.12 -20.46 7.56
C VAL A 144 -6.98 -20.72 8.79
N ASP A 145 -6.63 -21.75 9.56
CA ASP A 145 -7.27 -22.06 10.85
C ASP A 145 -6.70 -21.17 11.99
N ARG A 146 -7.29 -21.25 13.18
CA ARG A 146 -6.89 -20.46 14.35
C ARG A 146 -5.47 -20.80 14.83
N ARG A 147 -5.06 -22.06 14.80
CA ARG A 147 -3.71 -22.52 15.20
C ARG A 147 -2.66 -22.04 14.20
N MET A 148 -2.89 -22.26 12.90
CA MET A 148 -2.05 -21.82 11.79
C MET A 148 -1.88 -20.28 11.78
N LYS A 149 -2.92 -19.52 12.17
CA LYS A 149 -2.81 -18.06 12.38
C LYS A 149 -1.85 -17.72 13.52
N LYS A 150 -1.96 -18.41 14.67
CA LYS A 150 -1.08 -18.20 15.84
C LYS A 150 0.36 -18.58 15.52
N ASP A 151 0.58 -19.69 14.83
CA ASP A 151 1.91 -20.14 14.43
C ASP A 151 2.56 -19.13 13.47
N LYS A 152 1.86 -18.78 12.38
CA LYS A 152 2.32 -17.76 11.41
C LYS A 152 2.53 -16.38 12.03
N GLN A 153 1.83 -16.03 13.11
CA GLN A 153 2.03 -14.77 13.83
C GLN A 153 3.29 -14.79 14.71
N ARG A 154 3.73 -15.96 15.19
CA ARG A 154 4.95 -16.14 16.00
C ARG A 154 6.22 -16.26 15.14
N PHE A 155 6.15 -16.95 13.99
CA PHE A 155 7.27 -17.12 13.04
C PHE A 155 8.02 -15.83 12.62
N PRO A 156 7.38 -14.69 12.26
CA PRO A 156 8.10 -13.49 11.85
C PRO A 156 8.77 -12.78 13.02
N ARG A 157 8.33 -13.00 14.27
CA ARG A 157 8.92 -12.33 15.45
C ARG A 157 10.24 -12.98 15.86
N THR A 158 10.34 -14.31 15.79
CA THR A 158 11.58 -15.04 16.09
C THR A 158 12.67 -14.76 15.03
N THR A 159 12.30 -14.75 13.76
CA THR A 159 13.23 -14.49 12.64
C THR A 159 13.66 -13.02 12.51
N LYS A 160 12.75 -12.06 12.76
CA LYS A 160 13.13 -10.64 12.80
C LYS A 160 13.92 -10.29 14.06
N GLY A 161 13.56 -10.86 15.21
CA GLY A 161 14.28 -10.67 16.46
C GLY A 161 15.73 -11.15 16.38
N THR A 162 15.96 -12.32 15.79
CA THR A 162 17.32 -12.86 15.57
C THR A 162 18.13 -12.01 14.57
N LYS A 163 17.52 -11.54 13.46
CA LYS A 163 18.18 -10.63 12.52
C LYS A 163 18.57 -9.29 13.16
N MET A 164 17.69 -8.71 13.98
CA MET A 164 17.96 -7.46 14.68
C MET A 164 19.05 -7.62 15.75
N LYS A 165 19.08 -8.74 16.48
CA LYS A 165 20.18 -9.08 17.40
C LYS A 165 21.52 -9.21 16.67
N LYS A 166 21.56 -9.91 15.53
CA LYS A 166 22.77 -10.01 14.68
C LYS A 166 23.24 -8.64 14.16
N ALA A 167 22.32 -7.78 13.73
CA ALA A 167 22.65 -6.43 13.27
C ALA A 167 23.23 -5.56 14.40
N LYS A 168 22.67 -5.62 15.61
CA LYS A 168 23.20 -4.92 16.80
C LYS A 168 24.59 -5.43 17.19
N ALA A 169 24.81 -6.75 17.15
CA ALA A 169 26.12 -7.34 17.40
C ALA A 169 27.16 -6.87 16.37
N LYS A 170 26.82 -6.86 15.08
CA LYS A 170 27.69 -6.36 14.00
C LYS A 170 28.02 -4.88 14.16
N ALA A 171 27.04 -4.05 14.53
CA ALA A 171 27.25 -2.62 14.79
C ALA A 171 28.17 -2.38 16.01
N LYS A 172 28.03 -3.20 17.07
CA LYS A 172 28.92 -3.15 18.24
C LYS A 172 30.36 -3.50 17.86
N ILE A 173 30.56 -4.56 17.08
CA ILE A 173 31.89 -4.96 16.58
C ILE A 173 32.51 -3.87 15.72
N MET A 174 31.75 -3.29 14.77
CA MET A 174 32.26 -2.18 13.94
C MET A 174 32.61 -0.93 14.74
N ARG A 175 31.84 -0.62 15.80
CA ARG A 175 32.16 0.51 16.70
C ARG A 175 33.45 0.26 17.47
N ILE A 176 33.69 -0.97 17.93
CA ILE A 176 34.92 -1.38 18.61
C ILE A 176 36.12 -1.31 17.66
N GLN A 177 35.98 -1.83 16.44
CA GLN A 177 37.03 -1.76 15.41
C GLN A 177 37.38 -0.31 15.05
N LYS A 178 36.37 0.56 14.86
CA LYS A 178 36.57 1.99 14.57
C LYS A 178 37.24 2.74 15.73
N LYS A 179 37.01 2.32 16.99
CA LYS A 179 37.67 2.88 18.17
C LYS A 179 39.13 2.42 18.30
N LYS A 180 39.49 1.25 17.76
CA LYS A 180 40.86 0.71 17.78
C LYS A 180 41.74 1.27 16.66
N GLN A 181 41.15 1.83 15.61
CA GLN A 181 41.85 2.51 14.51
C GLN A 181 42.01 4.03 14.73
N ARG A 182 41.53 4.54 15.85
CA ARG A 182 41.79 5.90 16.35
C ARG A 182 42.77 5.80 17.51
#